data_AF-A0A0F8YEN3-F1
#
_entry.id   AF-A0A0F8YEN3-F1
#
_cell.length_a   1.000
_cell.length_b   1.000
_cell.length_c   1.000
_cell.angle_alpha   90.00
_cell.angle_beta   90.00
_cell.angle_gamma   90.00
#
_symmetry.space_group_name_H-M   'P 1'
#
loop_
_entity.id
_entity.type
_entity.pdbx_description
1 polymer ?
#
loop_
_entity_poly.entity_id
_entity_poly.type
_entity_poly.pdbx_seq_one_letter_code
_entity_poly.pdbx_strand_id
1 'polypeptide(L)' 'MVARVVHIKNRAGIHARPAALLVQTANRFESDIYLENDSQKINAKSIMGIIT' A
#
# COMPACT_ATOMS: atom_id res chain seq x y z
N MET A 1 14.46 9.41 -5.11
CA MET A 1 13.31 8.55 -5.46
C MET A 1 13.75 7.09 -5.34
N VAL A 2 13.02 6.27 -4.60
CA VAL A 2 13.32 4.84 -4.42
C VAL A 2 12.10 4.01 -4.80
N ALA A 3 12.31 2.85 -5.39
CA ALA A 3 11.24 1.92 -5.79
C ALA A 3 11.69 0.47 -5.57
N ARG A 4 10.74 -0.40 -5.26
CA ARG A 4 10.98 -1.83 -5.09
C ARG A 4 9.74 -2.62 -5.46
N VAL A 5 9.91 -3.63 -6.31
CA VAL A 5 8.87 -4.62 -6.62
C VAL A 5 8.85 -5.67 -5.51
N VAL A 6 7.65 -6.01 -5.04
CA VAL A 6 7.42 -7.04 -4.02
C VAL A 6 6.32 -7.99 -4.46
N HIS A 7 6.41 -9.24 -4.03
CA HIS A 7 5.36 -10.23 -4.30
C HIS A 7 4.55 -10.50 -3.03
N ILE A 8 3.23 -10.29 -3.12
CA ILE A 8 2.31 -10.58 -2.02
C ILE A 8 2.05 -12.09 -1.98
N LYS A 9 2.65 -12.77 -1.00
CA LYS A 9 2.51 -14.22 -0.82
C LYS A 9 1.17 -14.64 -0.25
N ASN A 10 0.46 -13.72 0.42
CA ASN A 10 -0.84 -14.02 0.99
C ASN A 10 -1.88 -14.08 -0.15
N ARG A 11 -2.55 -15.22 -0.28
CA ARG A 11 -3.60 -15.42 -1.29
C ARG A 11 -4.78 -14.46 -1.14
N ALA A 12 -5.05 -13.99 0.08
CA ALA A 12 -6.08 -12.98 0.34
C ALA A 12 -5.65 -11.55 -0.03
N GLY A 13 -4.40 -11.35 -0.48
CA GLY A 13 -3.88 -10.04 -0.81
C GLY A 13 -3.76 -9.09 0.39
N ILE A 14 -3.87 -7.79 0.12
CA ILE A 14 -3.86 -6.73 1.13
C ILE A 14 -5.31 -6.38 1.49
N HIS A 15 -5.92 -7.17 2.37
CA HIS A 15 -7.26 -6.94 2.89
C HIS A 15 -7.27 -5.95 4.09
N ALA A 16 -8.43 -5.73 4.72
CA ALA A 16 -8.63 -4.69 5.73
C ALA A 16 -7.54 -4.55 6.81
N ARG A 17 -7.14 -5.64 7.49
CA ARG A 17 -6.13 -5.61 8.57
C ARG A 17 -4.72 -5.23 8.07
N PRO A 18 -4.10 -5.94 7.10
CA PRO A 18 -2.79 -5.55 6.57
C PRO A 18 -2.82 -4.18 5.88
N ALA A 19 -3.93 -3.79 5.25
CA ALA A 19 -4.10 -2.45 4.69
C ALA A 19 -4.01 -1.37 5.78
N ALA A 20 -4.71 -1.54 6.91
CA ALA A 20 -4.66 -0.60 8.03
C ALA A 20 -3.25 -0.47 8.62
N LEU A 21 -2.53 -1.58 8.79
CA LEU A 21 -1.14 -1.57 9.28
C LEU A 21 -0.19 -0.89 8.28
N LEU A 22 -0.38 -1.11 6.98
CA LEU A 22 0.40 -0.46 5.93
C LEU A 22 0.18 1.06 5.96
N VAL A 23 -1.08 1.50 6.00
CA VAL A 23 -1.45 2.93 6.08
C VAL A 23 -0.89 3.58 7.33
N GLN A 24 -1.03 2.93 8.49
CA GLN A 24 -0.48 3.43 9.75
C GLN A 24 1.05 3.59 9.65
N THR A 25 1.72 2.63 9.03
CA THR A 25 3.18 2.68 8.85
C THR A 25 3.59 3.77 7.87
N ALA A 26 2.91 3.88 6.72
CA ALA A 26 3.18 4.89 5.70
C ALA A 26 2.99 6.31 6.23
N ASN A 27 1.99 6.54 7.08
CA ASN A 27 1.72 7.84 7.71
C ASN A 27 2.78 8.31 8.71
N ARG A 28 3.71 7.44 9.12
CA ARG A 28 4.84 7.82 9.99
C ARG A 28 5.95 8.58 9.25
N PHE A 29 5.89 8.64 7.92
CA PHE A 29 6.91 9.25 7.09
C PHE A 29 6.34 10.47 6.37
N GLU A 30 7.14 11.53 6.24
CA GLU A 30 6.75 12.73 5.50
C GLU A 30 6.70 12.48 3.99
N SER A 31 7.52 11.56 3.48
CA SER A 31 7.59 11.22 2.05
C SER A 31 6.25 10.76 1.46
N ASP A 32 6.03 11.05 0.19
CA ASP A 32 4.93 10.46 -0.57
C ASP A 32 5.24 9.00 -0.89
N ILE A 33 4.31 8.12 -0.51
CA ILE A 33 4.45 6.67 -0.68
C ILE A 33 3.29 6.18 -1.53
N TYR A 34 3.60 5.48 -2.60
CA TYR A 34 2.62 4.93 -3.53
C TYR A 34 2.80 3.42 -3.64
N LEU A 35 1.68 2.71 -3.79
CA LEU A 35 1.66 1.32 -4.24
C LEU A 35 1.17 1.31 -5.67
N GLU A 36 1.78 0.46 -6.49
CA GLU A 36 1.43 0.30 -7.89
C GLU A 36 1.21 -1.19 -8.16
N ASN A 37 0.07 -1.51 -8.75
CA ASN A 37 -0.28 -2.85 -9.20
C ASN A 37 -0.93 -2.75 -10.58
N ASP A 38 -0.31 -3.38 -11.57
CA ASP A 38 -0.68 -3.26 -12.98
C ASP A 38 -0.86 -1.80 -13.42
N SER A 39 -2.11 -1.38 -13.67
CA SER A 39 -2.45 -0.02 -14.12
C SER A 39 -2.89 0.91 -12.98
N GLN A 40 -2.97 0.41 -11.74
CA GLN A 40 -3.47 1.15 -10.59
C GLN A 40 -2.33 1.66 -9.73
N LYS A 41 -2.29 2.97 -9.54
CA LYS A 41 -1.38 3.63 -8.60
C LYS A 41 -2.19 4.30 -7.49
N ILE A 42 -1.92 3.90 -6.26
CA ILE A 42 -2.67 4.34 -5.09
C ILE A 42 -1.75 4.96 -4.05
N ASN A 43 -2.29 5.90 -3.27
CA ASN A 43 -1.58 6.49 -2.15
C ASN A 43 -1.56 5.50 -0.97
N ALA A 44 -0.36 5.06 -0.56
CA ALA A 44 -0.17 4.11 0.54
C ALA A 44 -0.58 4.67 1.91
N LYS A 45 -0.80 5.98 2.03
CA LYS A 45 -1.27 6.68 3.24
C LYS A 45 -2.80 6.75 3.35
N SER A 46 -3.54 6.31 2.34
CA SER A 46 -5.01 6.29 2.34
C SER A 46 -5.54 4.86 2.30
N ILE A 47 -6.39 4.52 3.27
CA ILE A 47 -6.99 3.18 3.36
C ILE A 47 -7.97 2.89 2.22
N MET A 48 -8.66 3.92 1.73
CA MET A 48 -9.70 3.75 0.71
C MET A 48 -9.14 3.16 -0.58
N GLY A 49 -8.00 3.66 -1.05
CA GLY A 49 -7.39 3.18 -2.29
C GLY A 49 -6.84 1.76 -2.23
N ILE A 50 -6.68 1.18 -1.03
CA ILE A 50 -6.14 -0.19 -0.86
C ILE A 50 -7.27 -1.23 -0.82
N ILE A 51 -8.47 -0.86 -0.37
CA ILE A 51 -9.58 -1.79 -0.13
C ILE A 51 -10.55 -1.89 -1.35
N THR A 52 -10.54 -0.90 -2.24
CA THR A 52 -11.32 -0.88 -3.49
C THR A 52 -10.64 -1.65 -4.61
#